data_AF-A0A1A9NQV4-F1
#
_entry.id   AF-A0A1A9NQV4-F1
#
_cell.length_a   1.000
_cell.length_b   1.000
_cell.length_c   1.000
_cell.angle_alpha   90.00
_cell.angle_beta   90.00
_cell.angle_gamma   90.00
#
_symmetry.space_group_name_H-M   'P 1'
#
loop_
_entity.id
_entity.type
_entity.pdbx_description
1 polymer ?
#
loop_
_entity_poly.entity_id
_entity_poly.type
_entity_poly.pdbx_seq_one_letter_code
_entity_poly.pdbx_strand_id
1 'polypeptide(L)'
;MNTEILVEVAYALPEQQLILELMVPEGTTAEQAVQHSGITVKFPEIDLTQNKLGIFGKLVKGDTVLRERDRVEIYRPLIADPKEVRRQRAAEGKVMKKGGGDAPSAE
;
A
#
# COMPACT_ATOMS: atom_id res chain seq x y z
N MET A 1 -28.42 20.97 11.74
CA MET A 1 -27.07 21.54 11.57
C MET A 1 -26.27 20.46 10.89
N ASN A 2 -25.80 20.69 9.67
CA ASN A 2 -24.85 19.75 9.04
C ASN A 2 -23.48 20.12 9.59
N THR A 3 -23.06 19.44 10.65
CA THR A 3 -21.69 19.55 11.12
C THR A 3 -20.83 18.76 10.14
N GLU A 4 -19.89 19.43 9.49
CA GLU A 4 -18.85 18.79 8.70
C GLU A 4 -17.55 18.81 9.50
N ILE A 5 -16.74 17.78 9.32
CA ILE A 5 -15.41 17.65 9.89
C ILE A 5 -14.38 17.60 8.77
N LEU A 6 -13.22 18.21 9.03
CA LEU A 6 -12.07 18.15 8.14
C LEU A 6 -11.29 16.86 8.40
N VAL A 7 -11.05 16.06 7.37
CA VAL A 7 -10.26 14.82 7.48
C VAL A 7 -9.26 14.73 6.33
N GLU A 8 -8.27 13.85 6.49
CA GLU A 8 -7.30 13.52 5.46
C GLU A 8 -7.42 12.05 5.06
N VAL A 9 -7.19 11.73 3.79
CA VAL A 9 -7.01 10.36 3.29
C VAL A 9 -5.65 10.27 2.62
N ALA A 10 -4.82 9.33 3.07
CA ALA A 10 -3.46 9.13 2.62
C ALA A 10 -3.25 7.74 2.02
N TYR A 11 -2.58 7.70 0.88
CA TYR A 11 -2.07 6.48 0.27
C TYR A 11 -0.60 6.65 -0.10
N ALA A 12 0.23 5.71 0.33
CA ALA A 12 1.67 5.77 0.14
C ALA A 12 2.19 4.50 -0.58
N LEU A 13 2.69 4.71 -1.79
CA LEU A 13 3.49 3.77 -2.57
C LEU A 13 4.99 4.14 -2.44
N PRO A 14 5.91 3.21 -2.73
CA PRO A 14 7.35 3.51 -2.69
C PRO A 14 7.76 4.67 -3.62
N GLU A 15 7.09 4.79 -4.77
CA GLU A 15 7.40 5.75 -5.82
C GLU A 15 6.57 7.03 -5.72
N GLN A 16 5.43 6.98 -5.03
CA GLN A 16 4.48 8.10 -4.96
C GLN A 16 3.64 8.07 -3.69
N GLN A 17 3.35 9.24 -3.15
CA GLN A 17 2.41 9.41 -2.05
C GLN A 17 1.35 10.43 -2.43
N LEU A 18 0.13 10.22 -1.96
CA LEU A 18 -0.97 11.17 -2.10
C LEU A 18 -1.67 11.33 -0.76
N ILE A 19 -1.91 12.58 -0.37
CA ILE A 19 -2.75 12.96 0.76
C ILE A 19 -3.83 13.88 0.20
N LEU A 20 -5.09 13.56 0.49
CA LEU A 20 -6.26 14.34 0.08
C LEU A 20 -6.97 14.84 1.33
N GLU A 21 -7.12 16.14 1.44
CA GLU A 21 -7.90 16.80 2.48
C GLU A 21 -9.34 16.99 1.98
N LEU A 22 -10.33 16.66 2.81
CA LEU A 22 -11.73 16.75 2.46
C LEU A 22 -12.62 17.07 3.68
N MET A 23 -13.66 17.86 3.42
CA MET A 23 -14.75 18.08 4.37
C MET A 23 -15.78 16.96 4.19
N VAL A 24 -16.12 16.28 5.29
CA VAL A 24 -17.13 15.20 5.29
C VAL A 24 -18.13 15.43 6.40
N PRO A 25 -19.38 14.94 6.27
CA PRO A 25 -20.35 15.00 7.37
C PRO A 25 -19.82 14.33 8.65
N GLU A 26 -20.10 14.92 9.80
CA GLU A 26 -19.85 14.29 11.09
C GLU A 26 -20.57 12.92 11.14
N GLY A 27 -19.88 11.89 11.62
CA GLY A 27 -20.36 10.51 11.58
C GLY A 27 -19.88 9.70 10.38
N THR A 28 -19.18 10.31 9.41
CA THR A 28 -18.55 9.61 8.29
C THR A 28 -17.53 8.58 8.79
N THR A 29 -17.54 7.38 8.22
CA THR A 29 -16.60 6.31 8.57
C THR A 29 -15.32 6.37 7.75
N ALA A 30 -14.27 5.65 8.20
CA ALA A 30 -13.01 5.55 7.48
C ALA A 30 -13.19 5.07 6.03
N GLU A 31 -14.02 4.06 5.80
CA GLU A 31 -14.29 3.55 4.45
C GLU A 31 -15.01 4.59 3.57
N GLN A 32 -16.01 5.27 4.13
CA GLN A 32 -16.75 6.32 3.43
C GLN A 32 -15.86 7.50 3.06
N ALA A 33 -14.94 7.91 3.95
CA ALA A 33 -13.98 8.96 3.65
C ALA A 33 -13.05 8.58 2.49
N VAL A 34 -12.59 7.33 2.44
CA VAL A 34 -11.79 6.83 1.30
C VAL A 34 -12.60 6.91 0.00
N GLN A 35 -13.87 6.48 0.02
CA GLN A 35 -14.75 6.58 -1.15
C GLN A 35 -14.99 8.03 -1.58
N HIS A 36 -15.29 8.93 -0.63
CA HIS A 36 -15.53 10.36 -0.88
C HIS A 36 -14.29 11.08 -1.41
N SER A 37 -13.09 10.67 -1.00
CA SER A 37 -11.84 11.28 -1.46
C SER A 37 -11.56 11.06 -2.96
N GLY A 38 -12.21 10.07 -3.59
CA GLY A 38 -11.92 9.69 -4.98
C GLY A 38 -10.53 9.08 -5.18
N ILE A 39 -9.81 8.74 -4.10
CA ILE A 39 -8.47 8.17 -4.19
C ILE A 39 -8.46 6.82 -4.91
N THR A 40 -9.55 6.06 -4.81
CA THR A 40 -9.75 4.78 -5.54
C THR A 40 -9.88 4.97 -7.04
N VAL A 41 -10.27 6.15 -7.52
CA VAL A 41 -10.30 6.48 -8.96
C VAL A 41 -8.88 6.76 -9.46
N LYS A 42 -8.03 7.37 -8.62
CA LYS A 42 -6.62 7.62 -8.95
C LYS A 42 -5.75 6.37 -8.84
N PHE A 43 -6.08 5.49 -7.90
CA PHE A 43 -5.37 4.24 -7.62
C PHE A 43 -6.34 3.07 -7.69
N PRO A 44 -6.62 2.53 -8.89
CA PRO A 44 -7.55 1.42 -9.07
C PRO A 44 -7.08 0.12 -8.41
N GLU A 45 -5.82 0.03 -7.97
CA GLU A 45 -5.28 -1.08 -7.18
C GLU A 45 -5.76 -1.10 -5.72
N ILE A 46 -6.40 -0.04 -5.24
CA ILE A 46 -6.97 0.00 -3.89
C ILE A 46 -8.25 -0.83 -3.86
N ASP A 47 -8.21 -1.94 -3.12
CA ASP A 47 -9.36 -2.77 -2.79
C ASP A 47 -9.64 -2.66 -1.29
N LEU A 48 -10.67 -1.91 -0.91
CA LEU A 48 -11.08 -1.70 0.48
C LEU A 48 -11.44 -2.98 1.24
N THR A 49 -11.67 -4.10 0.54
CA THR A 49 -11.89 -5.41 1.18
C THR A 49 -10.59 -6.10 1.60
N GLN A 50 -9.47 -5.78 0.95
CA GLN A 50 -8.15 -6.37 1.19
C GLN A 50 -7.19 -5.41 1.90
N ASN A 51 -7.26 -4.12 1.55
CA ASN A 51 -6.45 -3.07 2.14
C ASN A 51 -6.88 -2.84 3.58
N LYS A 52 -5.88 -2.78 4.47
CA LYS A 52 -6.12 -2.38 5.85
C LYS A 52 -6.14 -0.86 5.94
N LEU A 53 -7.02 -0.33 6.77
CA LEU A 53 -7.06 1.10 7.07
C LEU A 53 -6.40 1.37 8.43
N GLY A 54 -5.81 2.55 8.56
CA GLY A 54 -5.28 3.03 9.82
C GLY A 54 -5.64 4.49 10.09
N ILE A 55 -5.58 4.88 11.36
CA ILE A 55 -5.66 6.28 11.79
C ILE A 55 -4.50 6.53 12.75
N PHE A 56 -3.64 7.50 12.44
CA PHE A 56 -2.41 7.81 13.20
C PHE A 56 -1.55 6.56 13.50
N GLY A 57 -1.28 5.73 12.49
CA GLY A 57 -0.48 4.52 12.63
C GLY A 57 -1.15 3.35 13.36
N LYS A 58 -2.44 3.46 13.72
CA LYS A 58 -3.21 2.37 14.36
C LYS A 58 -4.18 1.76 13.37
N LEU A 59 -4.18 0.43 13.25
CA LEU A 59 -5.16 -0.29 12.43
C LEU A 59 -6.59 -0.07 12.93
N VAL A 60 -7.48 0.29 12.01
CA VAL A 60 -8.92 0.49 12.27
C VAL A 60 -9.76 -0.31 11.28
N LYS A 61 -11.03 -0.51 11.63
CA LYS A 61 -12.01 -1.09 10.72
C LYS A 61 -12.61 0.01 9.83
N GLY A 62 -13.12 -0.37 8.66
CA GLY A 62 -13.79 0.56 7.73
C GLY A 62 -15.03 1.27 8.30
N ASP A 63 -15.69 0.65 9.28
CA ASP A 63 -16.85 1.20 10.00
C ASP A 63 -16.48 2.17 11.14
N THR A 64 -15.19 2.46 11.35
CA THR A 64 -14.75 3.39 12.39
C THR A 64 -15.15 4.81 12.03
N VAL A 65 -15.95 5.46 12.88
CA VAL A 65 -16.36 6.86 12.73
C VAL A 65 -15.19 7.80 12.95
N LEU A 66 -15.00 8.73 12.02
CA LEU A 66 -13.92 9.71 12.03
C LEU A 66 -14.22 10.91 12.92
N ARG A 67 -13.15 11.56 13.35
CA ARG A 67 -13.14 12.81 14.09
C ARG A 67 -12.43 13.90 13.29
N GLU A 68 -12.68 15.14 13.69
CA GLU A 68 -11.98 16.30 13.18
C GLU A 68 -10.46 16.09 13.19
N ARG A 69 -9.84 16.27 12.03
CA ARG A 69 -8.40 16.11 11.71
C ARG A 69 -7.87 14.69 11.78
N ASP A 70 -8.73 13.68 11.77
CA ASP A 70 -8.27 12.31 11.55
C ASP A 70 -7.67 12.17 10.14
N ARG A 71 -6.55 11.45 10.06
CA ARG A 71 -5.99 10.98 8.79
C ARG A 71 -6.19 9.49 8.64
N VAL A 72 -6.93 9.10 7.60
CA VAL A 72 -7.11 7.70 7.19
C VAL A 72 -5.95 7.29 6.30
N GLU A 73 -5.18 6.30 6.74
CA GLU A 73 -4.05 5.73 6.04
C GLU A 73 -4.46 4.41 5.37
N ILE A 74 -4.28 4.28 4.06
CA ILE A 74 -4.58 3.06 3.30
C ILE A 74 -3.29 2.23 3.20
N TYR A 75 -3.23 1.09 3.88
CA TYR A 75 -2.07 0.19 3.85
C TYR A 75 -2.14 -0.80 2.69
N ARG A 76 -0.98 -1.11 2.10
CA ARG A 76 -0.84 -2.11 1.05
C ARG A 76 -1.00 -3.54 1.62
N PRO A 77 -1.66 -4.46 0.89
CA PRO A 77 -1.61 -5.87 1.23
C PRO A 77 -0.17 -6.38 1.14
N LEU A 78 0.19 -7.34 1.98
CA LEU A 78 1.49 -8.01 1.90
C LEU A 78 1.49 -8.87 0.63
N ILE A 79 2.38 -8.57 -0.32
CA ILE A 79 2.62 -9.42 -1.48
C ILE A 79 3.41 -10.63 -0.98
N ALA A 80 2.71 -11.66 -0.54
CA ALA A 80 3.29 -12.96 -0.27
C ALA A 80 2.34 -14.05 -0.77
N ASP A 81 2.54 -14.47 -2.02
CA ASP A 81 2.23 -15.84 -2.40
C ASP A 81 3.51 -16.69 -2.27
N PRO A 82 3.73 -17.34 -1.11
CA PRO A 82 5.00 -18.02 -0.79
C PRO A 82 5.32 -19.22 -1.71
N LYS A 83 4.38 -19.68 -2.55
CA LYS A 83 4.60 -20.76 -3.52
C LYS A 83 5.32 -20.31 -4.79
N GLU A 84 5.12 -19.07 -5.22
CA GLU A 84 5.65 -18.63 -6.52
C GLU A 84 7.06 -18.04 -6.40
N VAL A 85 7.34 -17.33 -5.30
CA VAL A 85 8.68 -16.78 -5.00
C VAL A 85 9.70 -17.90 -4.76
N ARG A 86 9.30 -19.04 -4.19
CA ARG A 86 10.18 -20.22 -4.08
C ARG A 86 10.49 -20.85 -5.45
N ARG A 87 9.55 -20.81 -6.40
CA ARG A 87 9.75 -21.35 -7.76
C ARG A 87 10.72 -20.49 -8.56
N GLN A 88 10.61 -19.16 -8.49
CA GLN A 88 11.52 -18.25 -9.21
C GLN A 88 12.97 -18.32 -8.69
N ARG A 89 13.19 -18.39 -7.37
CA ARG A 89 14.54 -18.50 -6.80
C ARG A 89 15.26 -19.81 -7.14
N ALA A 90 14.53 -20.90 -7.39
CA ALA A 90 15.12 -22.16 -7.82
C ALA A 90 15.54 -22.15 -9.32
N ALA A 91 14.95 -21.26 -10.13
CA ALA A 91 15.25 -21.17 -11.57
C ALA A 91 16.47 -20.29 -11.88
N GLU A 92 16.74 -19.25 -11.07
CA GLU A 92 17.84 -18.30 -11.31
C GLU A 92 19.23 -18.82 -10.89
N GLY A 93 19.31 -19.99 -10.26
CA GLY A 93 20.56 -20.61 -9.78
C GLY A 93 21.31 -21.50 -10.79
N LYS A 94 20.90 -21.55 -12.07
CA LYS A 94 21.60 -22.38 -13.08
C LYS A 94 21.80 -21.67 -14.42
N VAL A 95 22.79 -20.79 -14.46
CA VAL A 95 23.56 -20.60 -15.70
C VAL A 95 25.01 -20.97 -15.40
N MET A 96 25.33 -22.24 -15.62
CA MET A 96 26.71 -22.72 -15.70
C MET A 96 27.34 -22.08 -16.93
N LYS A 97 28.35 -21.23 -16.77
CA LYS A 97 29.33 -20.98 -17.84
C LYS A 97 30.61 -21.74 -17.51
N LYS A 98 30.73 -22.91 -18.14
CA LYS A 98 31.95 -23.73 -18.21
C LYS A 98 32.83 -23.19 -19.34
N GLY A 99 34.14 -23.11 -19.08
CA GLY A 99 35.22 -22.86 -20.05
C GLY A 99 36.02 -21.60 -19.66
N GLY A 100 37.31 -21.63 -19.33
CA GLY A 100 38.37 -22.60 -19.58
C GLY A 100 39.57 -21.83 -20.16
N GLY A 101 40.77 -21.97 -19.59
CA GLY A 101 42.01 -21.43 -20.17
C GLY A 101 43.05 -20.99 -19.14
N ASP A 102 44.09 -21.82 -18.97
CA ASP A 102 45.37 -21.56 -18.31
C ASP A 102 45.94 -20.15 -18.57
N ALA A 103 46.53 -19.56 -17.53
CA ALA A 103 47.51 -18.48 -17.66
C ALA A 103 48.88 -19.00 -17.17
N PRO A 104 49.95 -18.84 -17.96
CA PRO A 104 51.23 -19.54 -17.75
C PRO A 104 52.07 -18.92 -16.63
N SER A 105 52.96 -19.76 -16.09
CA SER A 105 54.12 -19.36 -15.29
C SER A 105 55.14 -18.56 -16.10
N ALA A 106 55.72 -17.53 -15.50
CA ALA A 106 57.04 -16.90 -15.73
C ALA A 106 56.95 -15.45 -15.19
N GLU A 107 57.89 -14.87 -14.44
CA GLU A 107 59.26 -15.20 -14.03
C GLU A 107 59.57 -14.38 -12.77
#